data_AF-A0A5Q4BVI0-F1
#
_entry.id   AF-A0A5Q4BVI0-F1
#
_cell.length_a   1.000
_cell.length_b   1.000
_cell.length_c   1.000
_cell.angle_alpha   90.00
_cell.angle_beta   90.00
_cell.angle_gamma   90.00
#
_symmetry.space_group_name_H-M   'P 1'
#
loop_
_entity.id
_entity.type
_entity.pdbx_description
1 polymer ?
#
loop_
_entity_poly.entity_id
_entity_poly.type
_entity_poly.pdbx_seq_one_letter_code
_entity_poly.pdbx_strand_id
1 'polypeptide(L)'
;MSFSIALRHGPARLSQRLPQLSQPSASAVFRTTATRAFHQASPKTTRSPAAGLASTSFAAATRNAFRGSSRTYMQQAAPGAYGNQSSPMRKLLVTGAIFGGSLVAINLVFNRETRDDGGMPVYEREYLNDTFLHTGLGVGIIAMSARQMIKSGFVYRLMVTNPWVVGLGGLALSFATMYGTRAISPDNYIPKYAMWASFNATQAAMIAPMLTMVPGALLARAGLYTVAMMGSLSIVGATAKQDKYLYIGGPLLAGLGVVLASSMAPMLLPVTAVRTLALTESISLYGGLAVFGGFTLYDVQKILHHARLAERGVIRKDAVNESIALELDFINIFVRMVQILTMQQNRRR
;
A
#
# COMPACT_ATOMS: atom_id res chain seq x y z
N MET A 1 34.61 25.74 61.99
CA MET A 1 35.96 26.25 61.69
C MET A 1 35.99 26.62 60.22
N SER A 2 36.02 27.92 59.95
CA SER A 2 36.01 28.52 58.62
C SER A 2 37.46 28.71 58.15
N PHE A 3 37.77 28.37 56.91
CA PHE A 3 38.99 28.88 56.26
C PHE A 3 38.68 29.37 54.84
N SER A 4 39.11 30.60 54.62
CA SER A 4 38.89 31.45 53.47
C SER A 4 40.11 31.43 52.52
N ILE A 5 39.82 31.54 51.23
CA ILE A 5 40.43 32.40 50.19
C ILE A 5 41.97 32.45 50.06
N ALA A 6 42.45 32.18 48.82
CA ALA A 6 43.43 33.04 48.14
C ALA A 6 43.41 32.86 46.62
N LEU A 7 42.98 33.92 45.91
CA LEU A 7 43.20 34.18 44.48
C LEU A 7 44.66 34.57 44.21
N ARG A 8 45.22 34.19 43.06
CA ARG A 8 46.39 34.87 42.49
C ARG A 8 46.30 35.01 40.97
N HIS A 9 46.39 36.26 40.52
CA HIS A 9 46.48 36.73 39.14
C HIS A 9 47.90 36.59 38.56
N GLY A 10 48.04 36.56 37.22
CA GLY A 10 49.27 36.98 36.52
C GLY A 10 49.39 36.49 35.07
N PRO A 11 50.04 37.24 34.15
CA PRO A 11 49.42 37.64 32.88
C PRO A 11 50.25 37.42 31.58
N ALA A 12 49.67 37.90 30.46
CA ALA A 12 50.30 38.42 29.23
C ALA A 12 50.77 37.38 28.19
N ARG A 13 50.22 37.33 26.95
CA ARG A 13 50.37 38.21 25.75
C ARG A 13 50.87 37.28 24.63
N LEU A 14 50.58 37.33 23.32
CA LEU A 14 50.28 38.38 22.32
C LEU A 14 49.85 37.62 21.03
N SER A 15 48.72 37.96 20.40
CA SER A 15 48.60 38.64 19.07
C SER A 15 49.02 37.82 17.83
N GLN A 16 48.21 37.64 16.78
CA GLN A 16 47.96 38.51 15.61
C GLN A 16 47.28 37.58 14.56
N ARG A 17 46.44 37.95 13.58
CA ARG A 17 45.96 39.20 12.96
C ARG A 17 44.78 38.78 12.06
N LEU A 18 43.70 39.55 12.05
CA LEU A 18 42.68 39.59 10.98
C LEU A 18 42.68 41.02 10.43
N PRO A 19 42.48 41.21 9.12
CA PRO A 19 42.01 42.49 8.61
C PRO A 19 40.56 42.38 8.11
N GLN A 20 39.69 43.20 8.68
CA GLN A 20 38.48 43.69 8.03
C GLN A 20 38.78 45.06 7.39
N LEU A 21 38.15 45.35 6.26
CA LEU A 21 37.27 46.52 6.01
C LEU A 21 37.16 46.83 4.52
N SER A 22 35.92 46.91 4.00
CA SER A 22 35.34 48.09 3.31
C SER A 22 34.22 47.70 2.30
N GLN A 23 33.02 48.21 2.53
CA GLN A 23 31.95 48.45 1.52
C GLN A 23 32.09 49.91 0.98
N PRO A 24 31.19 50.44 0.13
CA PRO A 24 30.57 49.97 -1.13
C PRO A 24 30.78 51.00 -2.28
N SER A 25 30.33 50.74 -3.53
CA SER A 25 29.74 51.70 -4.52
C SER A 25 29.76 51.23 -6.00
N ALA A 26 28.66 51.56 -6.71
CA ALA A 26 28.57 51.98 -8.13
C ALA A 26 28.57 50.96 -9.32
N SER A 27 27.34 50.69 -9.82
CA SER A 27 26.82 50.91 -11.19
C SER A 27 27.60 50.56 -12.47
N ALA A 28 27.03 49.68 -13.32
CA ALA A 28 26.87 49.76 -14.80
C ALA A 28 26.12 48.48 -15.27
N VAL A 29 24.89 48.46 -15.82
CA VAL A 29 24.33 48.98 -17.09
C VAL A 29 24.73 48.20 -18.36
N PHE A 30 23.73 47.51 -18.95
CA PHE A 30 23.52 47.14 -20.37
C PHE A 30 24.47 46.06 -20.99
N ARG A 31 24.05 45.04 -21.77
CA ARG A 31 23.09 44.96 -22.89
C ARG A 31 22.55 43.55 -23.12
N THR A 32 21.27 43.50 -23.45
CA THR A 32 20.57 42.45 -24.20
C THR A 32 20.92 42.49 -25.69
N THR A 33 21.02 41.32 -26.34
CA THR A 33 20.79 41.18 -27.79
C THR A 33 20.16 39.83 -28.08
N ALA A 34 18.87 39.85 -28.43
CA ALA A 34 18.25 38.84 -29.27
C ALA A 34 18.54 39.19 -30.74
N THR A 35 18.66 38.19 -31.62
CA THR A 35 17.91 38.16 -32.90
C THR A 35 18.21 36.93 -33.77
N ARG A 36 17.11 36.37 -34.26
CA ARG A 36 16.83 35.85 -35.62
C ARG A 36 17.26 34.43 -36.03
N ALA A 37 16.20 33.71 -36.42
CA ALA A 37 16.11 32.50 -37.21
C ALA A 37 16.64 32.66 -38.65
N PHE A 38 16.93 31.54 -39.34
CA PHE A 38 16.37 31.16 -40.65
C PHE A 38 16.84 29.76 -41.13
N HIS A 39 15.86 28.98 -41.63
CA HIS A 39 15.82 27.98 -42.71
C HIS A 39 16.70 26.69 -42.79
N GLN A 40 15.96 25.55 -42.84
CA GLN A 40 15.99 24.40 -43.76
C GLN A 40 17.28 23.99 -44.51
N ALA A 41 17.65 22.70 -44.38
CA ALA A 41 17.92 21.80 -45.51
C ALA A 41 17.95 20.32 -45.05
N SER A 42 17.21 19.45 -45.75
CA SER A 42 17.37 17.99 -45.72
C SER A 42 18.53 17.56 -46.60
N PRO A 43 19.23 16.47 -46.24
CA PRO A 43 19.83 15.60 -47.24
C PRO A 43 19.26 14.18 -47.17
N LYS A 44 18.86 13.66 -48.33
CA LYS A 44 18.67 12.23 -48.61
C LYS A 44 20.04 11.61 -48.89
N THR A 45 20.35 10.47 -48.28
CA THR A 45 21.47 9.62 -48.70
C THR A 45 21.19 8.14 -48.43
N THR A 46 20.94 7.44 -49.54
CA THR A 46 21.47 6.13 -49.98
C THR A 46 21.73 5.01 -48.97
N ARG A 47 21.04 3.88 -49.20
CA ARG A 47 21.32 2.52 -48.71
C ARG A 47 22.53 1.91 -49.45
N SER A 48 23.38 1.21 -48.71
CA SER A 48 24.00 -0.09 -49.08
C SER A 48 24.49 -0.82 -47.81
N PRO A 49 24.56 -2.18 -47.82
CA PRO A 49 24.65 -2.99 -46.62
C PRO A 49 26.10 -3.34 -46.25
N ALA A 50 26.40 -3.41 -44.96
CA ALA A 50 27.62 -4.02 -44.46
C ALA A 50 27.30 -4.93 -43.27
N ALA A 51 27.83 -6.15 -43.36
CA ALA A 51 27.77 -7.20 -42.36
C ALA A 51 28.46 -6.76 -41.06
N GLY A 52 27.91 -7.17 -39.92
CA GLY A 52 28.50 -6.91 -38.61
C GLY A 52 27.70 -7.51 -37.46
N LEU A 53 28.20 -8.64 -36.97
CA LEU A 53 28.24 -9.09 -35.57
C LEU A 53 26.93 -9.15 -34.77
N ALA A 54 26.51 -10.40 -34.50
CA ALA A 54 25.47 -10.76 -33.55
C ALA A 54 25.78 -10.21 -32.16
N SER A 55 25.00 -9.20 -31.74
CA SER A 55 24.92 -8.73 -30.36
C SER A 55 23.52 -9.05 -29.83
N THR A 56 23.47 -9.79 -28.75
CA THR A 56 22.28 -10.21 -27.99
C THR A 56 21.40 -9.02 -27.61
N SER A 57 20.19 -8.97 -28.17
CA SER A 57 19.26 -7.85 -28.03
C SER A 57 18.10 -8.17 -27.08
N PHE A 58 18.30 -7.91 -25.79
CA PHE A 58 17.22 -7.78 -24.80
C PHE A 58 16.32 -6.53 -25.02
N ALA A 59 16.57 -5.75 -26.07
CA ALA A 59 15.83 -4.53 -26.41
C ALA A 59 14.77 -4.70 -27.53
N ALA A 60 14.64 -5.91 -28.11
CA ALA A 60 13.65 -6.19 -29.16
C ALA A 60 12.27 -6.63 -28.61
N ALA A 61 12.21 -7.13 -27.37
CA ALA A 61 10.96 -7.57 -26.75
C ALA A 61 10.07 -6.41 -26.26
N THR A 62 10.65 -5.24 -25.96
CA THR A 62 9.92 -4.09 -25.40
C THR A 62 9.31 -3.17 -26.46
N ARG A 63 9.77 -3.21 -27.72
CA ARG A 63 9.22 -2.37 -28.81
C ARG A 63 8.01 -2.97 -29.53
N ASN A 64 7.83 -4.30 -29.49
CA ASN A 64 6.64 -4.95 -30.08
C ASN A 64 5.40 -4.94 -29.16
N ALA A 65 5.56 -4.66 -27.86
CA ALA A 65 4.42 -4.55 -26.94
C ALA A 65 3.59 -3.26 -27.13
N PHE A 66 4.14 -2.24 -27.81
CA PHE A 66 3.51 -0.91 -27.93
C PHE A 66 3.00 -0.54 -29.34
N ARG A 67 3.12 -1.43 -30.34
CA ARG A 67 2.59 -1.19 -31.71
C ARG A 67 1.30 -1.95 -32.04
N GLY A 68 0.83 -2.82 -31.14
CA GLY A 68 -0.45 -3.55 -31.28
C GLY A 68 -1.66 -2.84 -30.68
N SER A 69 -1.56 -1.57 -30.29
CA SER A 69 -2.68 -0.81 -29.75
C SER A 69 -3.58 -0.25 -30.87
N SER A 70 -4.04 -1.13 -31.75
CA SER A 70 -5.27 -0.87 -32.49
C SER A 70 -6.40 -0.96 -31.47
N ARG A 71 -7.08 0.18 -31.27
CA ARG A 71 -8.25 0.34 -30.42
C ARG A 71 -9.34 -0.66 -30.82
N THR A 72 -9.29 -1.86 -30.25
CA THR A 72 -10.50 -2.65 -30.10
C THR A 72 -11.21 -2.03 -28.92
N TYR A 73 -12.19 -1.16 -29.21
CA TYR A 73 -13.27 -0.96 -28.28
C TYR A 73 -13.81 -2.35 -27.96
N MET A 74 -13.39 -2.94 -26.83
CA MET A 74 -14.25 -3.91 -26.18
C MET A 74 -15.48 -3.11 -25.81
N GLN A 75 -16.45 -3.18 -26.72
CA GLN A 75 -17.84 -2.93 -26.39
C GLN A 75 -18.06 -3.72 -25.11
N GLN A 76 -18.20 -2.98 -24.00
CA GLN A 76 -18.65 -3.53 -22.75
C GLN A 76 -19.98 -4.18 -23.14
N ALA A 77 -19.98 -5.51 -23.32
CA ALA A 77 -21.22 -6.23 -23.38
C ALA A 77 -21.89 -5.85 -22.06
N ALA A 78 -22.99 -5.11 -22.17
CA ALA A 78 -23.96 -4.98 -21.11
C ALA A 78 -24.11 -6.37 -20.47
N PRO A 79 -24.37 -6.49 -19.16
CA PRO A 79 -24.85 -7.76 -18.64
C PRO A 79 -26.16 -8.04 -19.38
N GLY A 80 -26.05 -8.73 -20.51
CA GLY A 80 -27.16 -9.20 -21.29
C GLY A 80 -27.95 -10.05 -20.33
N ALA A 81 -29.21 -9.67 -20.16
CA ALA A 81 -30.23 -10.54 -19.63
C ALA A 81 -30.32 -11.76 -20.56
N TYR A 82 -29.34 -12.65 -20.48
CA TYR A 82 -29.42 -13.98 -21.03
C TYR A 82 -30.19 -14.79 -20.00
N GLY A 83 -31.51 -14.81 -20.19
CA GLY A 83 -32.29 -15.98 -19.81
C GLY A 83 -31.60 -17.19 -20.41
N ASN A 84 -30.85 -17.92 -19.59
CA ASN A 84 -30.37 -19.22 -19.97
C ASN A 84 -30.23 -20.08 -18.72
N GLN A 85 -30.99 -21.16 -18.74
CA GLN A 85 -31.06 -22.25 -17.79
C GLN A 85 -29.71 -22.98 -17.74
N SER A 86 -28.66 -22.28 -17.29
CA SER A 86 -27.32 -22.83 -17.13
C SER A 86 -27.32 -23.67 -15.85
N SER A 87 -27.23 -25.00 -16.04
CA SER A 87 -27.14 -25.96 -14.95
C SER A 87 -26.14 -25.48 -13.88
N PRO A 88 -26.47 -25.57 -12.58
CA PRO A 88 -25.56 -25.20 -11.51
C PRO A 88 -24.19 -25.89 -11.67
N MET A 89 -24.16 -27.10 -12.23
CA MET A 89 -22.95 -27.83 -12.58
C MET A 89 -22.06 -27.06 -13.57
N ARG A 90 -22.63 -26.44 -14.62
CA ARG A 90 -21.87 -25.66 -15.60
C ARG A 90 -21.30 -24.39 -14.99
N LYS A 91 -22.05 -23.72 -14.10
CA LYS A 91 -21.54 -22.55 -13.36
C LYS A 91 -20.40 -22.94 -12.43
N LEU A 92 -20.53 -24.05 -11.70
CA LEU A 92 -19.48 -24.57 -10.83
C LEU A 92 -18.24 -24.99 -11.63
N LEU A 93 -18.43 -25.65 -12.77
CA LEU A 93 -17.33 -26.08 -13.63
C LEU A 93 -16.58 -24.89 -14.21
N VAL A 94 -17.28 -23.88 -14.75
CA VAL A 94 -16.64 -22.67 -15.29
C VAL A 94 -15.92 -21.90 -14.18
N THR A 95 -16.55 -21.75 -13.01
CA THR A 95 -15.93 -21.06 -11.87
C THR A 95 -14.71 -21.82 -11.36
N GLY A 96 -14.82 -23.15 -11.24
CA GLY A 96 -13.73 -24.04 -10.86
C GLY A 96 -12.58 -24.05 -11.88
N ALA A 97 -12.89 -23.99 -13.16
CA ALA A 97 -11.88 -23.92 -14.23
C ALA A 97 -11.14 -22.58 -14.22
N ILE A 98 -11.84 -21.45 -14.00
CA ILE A 98 -11.20 -20.14 -13.84
C ILE A 98 -10.30 -20.15 -12.60
N PHE A 99 -10.80 -20.65 -11.47
CA PHE A 99 -10.03 -20.70 -10.23
C PHE A 99 -8.82 -21.62 -10.36
N GLY A 100 -9.01 -22.88 -10.77
CA GLY A 100 -7.94 -23.86 -10.97
C GLY A 100 -6.94 -23.42 -12.04
N GLY A 101 -7.41 -22.89 -13.18
CA GLY A 101 -6.56 -22.35 -14.23
C GLY A 101 -5.74 -21.15 -13.76
N SER A 102 -6.34 -20.25 -12.97
CA SER A 102 -5.61 -19.13 -12.37
C SER A 102 -4.55 -19.60 -11.36
N LEU A 103 -4.82 -20.61 -10.54
CA LEU A 103 -3.84 -21.19 -9.62
C LEU A 103 -2.68 -21.82 -10.37
N VAL A 104 -2.94 -22.58 -11.44
CA VAL A 104 -1.90 -23.17 -12.28
C VAL A 104 -1.08 -22.09 -12.98
N ALA A 105 -1.73 -21.06 -13.54
CA ALA A 105 -1.03 -19.95 -14.20
C ALA A 105 -0.17 -19.14 -13.22
N ILE A 106 -0.70 -18.84 -12.03
CA ILE A 106 0.05 -18.19 -10.95
C ILE A 106 1.23 -19.06 -10.53
N ASN A 107 1.02 -20.39 -10.42
CA ASN A 107 2.10 -21.31 -10.10
C ASN A 107 3.19 -21.27 -11.19
N LEU A 108 2.83 -21.39 -12.46
CA LEU A 108 3.81 -21.36 -13.54
C LEU A 108 4.57 -20.03 -13.67
N VAL A 109 3.91 -18.91 -13.37
CA VAL A 109 4.51 -17.56 -13.51
C VAL A 109 5.31 -17.16 -12.27
N PHE A 110 4.76 -17.34 -11.07
CA PHE A 110 5.36 -16.83 -9.82
C PHE A 110 6.11 -17.89 -9.02
N ASN A 111 5.77 -19.17 -9.19
CA ASN A 111 6.35 -20.33 -8.50
C ASN A 111 7.50 -20.97 -9.29
N ARG A 112 8.03 -20.31 -10.32
CA ARG A 112 9.24 -20.75 -11.04
C ARG A 112 10.50 -20.73 -10.15
N GLU A 113 10.44 -19.98 -9.05
CA GLU A 113 11.39 -19.98 -7.94
C GLU A 113 10.62 -20.30 -6.65
N THR A 114 10.26 -21.57 -6.46
CA THR A 114 9.79 -22.09 -5.17
C THR A 114 10.92 -22.09 -4.15
N ARG A 115 10.57 -22.12 -2.86
CA ARG A 115 11.51 -22.53 -1.79
C ARG A 115 12.23 -23.83 -2.19
N ASP A 116 13.55 -23.85 -2.03
CA ASP A 116 14.41 -25.00 -2.36
C ASP A 116 14.26 -26.16 -1.34
N ASP A 117 13.64 -25.90 -0.18
CA ASP A 117 13.60 -26.82 0.98
C ASP A 117 12.42 -27.82 0.97
N GLY A 118 11.67 -27.97 -0.13
CA GLY A 118 10.61 -29.00 -0.27
C GLY A 118 9.34 -28.83 0.59
N GLY A 119 9.24 -27.79 1.44
CA GLY A 119 8.06 -27.46 2.25
C GLY A 119 8.32 -26.29 3.20
N MET A 120 7.28 -25.73 3.85
CA MET A 120 7.44 -24.71 4.90
C MET A 120 7.75 -25.38 6.27
N PRO A 121 8.81 -24.97 7.02
CA PRO A 121 9.18 -25.53 8.31
C PRO A 121 8.03 -25.40 9.30
N VAL A 122 7.99 -26.30 10.27
CA VAL A 122 6.89 -26.38 11.25
C VAL A 122 6.78 -25.08 12.04
N TYR A 123 7.91 -24.51 12.45
CA TYR A 123 7.94 -23.25 13.20
C TYR A 123 7.44 -22.06 12.38
N GLU A 124 7.92 -21.89 11.13
CA GLU A 124 7.43 -20.86 10.20
C GLU A 124 5.90 -20.95 10.01
N ARG A 125 5.38 -22.18 9.87
CA ARG A 125 3.95 -22.44 9.68
C ARG A 125 3.12 -22.11 10.91
N GLU A 126 3.58 -22.51 12.09
CA GLU A 126 2.90 -22.22 13.35
C GLU A 126 2.85 -20.71 13.60
N TYR A 127 3.98 -20.01 13.42
CA TYR A 127 4.05 -18.56 13.54
C TYR A 127 3.08 -17.86 12.57
N LEU A 128 3.07 -18.30 11.30
CA LEU A 128 2.18 -17.75 10.28
C LEU A 128 0.71 -17.99 10.64
N ASN A 129 0.36 -19.20 11.05
CA ASN A 129 -1.01 -19.54 11.48
C ASN A 129 -1.46 -18.70 12.67
N ASP A 130 -0.63 -18.58 13.71
CA ASP A 130 -0.92 -17.73 14.86
C ASP A 130 -1.18 -16.28 14.43
N THR A 131 -0.37 -15.76 13.51
CA THR A 131 -0.53 -14.38 13.00
C THR A 131 -1.85 -14.22 12.23
N PHE A 132 -2.23 -15.18 11.40
CA PHE A 132 -3.52 -15.17 10.70
C PHE A 132 -4.71 -15.34 11.64
N LEU A 133 -4.58 -16.14 12.69
CA LEU A 133 -5.61 -16.29 13.70
C LEU A 133 -5.87 -14.96 14.41
N HIS A 134 -4.81 -14.26 14.82
CA HIS A 134 -4.93 -12.92 15.40
C HIS A 134 -5.55 -11.95 14.40
N THR A 135 -5.10 -11.96 13.14
CA THR A 135 -5.67 -11.10 12.09
C THR A 135 -7.18 -11.35 11.91
N GLY A 136 -7.60 -12.62 11.85
CA GLY A 136 -9.00 -13.01 11.73
C GLY A 136 -9.84 -12.55 12.94
N LEU A 137 -9.30 -12.70 14.15
CA LEU A 137 -9.93 -12.19 15.37
C LEU A 137 -10.02 -10.66 15.36
N GLY A 138 -8.97 -9.96 14.93
CA GLY A 138 -8.93 -8.50 14.81
C GLY A 138 -10.00 -7.97 13.85
N VAL A 139 -10.08 -8.55 12.66
CA VAL A 139 -11.15 -8.27 11.69
C VAL A 139 -12.54 -8.56 12.27
N GLY A 140 -12.69 -9.64 13.04
CA GLY A 140 -13.92 -9.94 13.77
C GLY A 140 -14.29 -8.86 14.79
N ILE A 141 -13.32 -8.38 15.58
CA ILE A 141 -13.48 -7.28 16.54
C ILE A 141 -13.87 -6.00 15.81
N ILE A 142 -13.25 -5.70 14.66
CA ILE A 142 -13.58 -4.54 13.84
C ILE A 142 -15.04 -4.61 13.39
N ALA A 143 -15.48 -5.74 12.84
CA ALA A 143 -16.84 -5.92 12.35
C ALA A 143 -17.88 -5.79 13.48
N MET A 144 -17.62 -6.41 14.63
CA MET A 144 -18.50 -6.35 15.79
C MET A 144 -18.55 -4.93 16.40
N SER A 145 -17.39 -4.28 16.52
CA SER A 145 -17.28 -2.91 17.04
C SER A 145 -18.00 -1.93 16.13
N ALA A 146 -17.80 -2.02 14.81
CA ALA A 146 -18.48 -1.19 13.84
C ALA A 146 -20.01 -1.40 13.91
N ARG A 147 -20.48 -2.66 13.98
CA ARG A 147 -21.90 -2.96 14.16
C ARG A 147 -22.46 -2.34 15.44
N GLN A 148 -21.73 -2.39 16.54
CA GLN A 148 -22.13 -1.80 17.81
C GLN A 148 -22.16 -0.26 17.75
N MET A 149 -21.19 0.36 17.09
CA MET A 149 -21.14 1.82 16.88
C MET A 149 -22.31 2.30 16.01
N ILE A 150 -22.69 1.53 14.98
CA ILE A 150 -23.84 1.82 14.13
C ILE A 150 -25.13 1.75 14.95
N LYS A 151 -25.31 0.66 15.71
CA LYS A 151 -26.52 0.45 16.53
C LYS A 151 -26.68 1.47 17.67
N SER A 152 -25.58 1.90 18.27
CA SER A 152 -25.59 2.86 19.39
C SER A 152 -25.75 4.31 18.96
N GLY A 153 -25.76 4.60 17.65
CA GLY A 153 -25.77 5.97 17.14
C GLY A 153 -24.44 6.72 17.31
N PHE A 154 -23.37 6.05 17.76
CA PHE A 154 -22.04 6.63 17.86
C PHE A 154 -21.53 7.12 16.50
N VAL A 155 -21.85 6.39 15.42
CA VAL A 155 -21.49 6.78 14.05
C VAL A 155 -22.09 8.12 13.65
N TYR A 156 -23.31 8.43 14.08
CA TYR A 156 -23.91 9.74 13.82
C TYR A 156 -23.09 10.86 14.45
N ARG A 157 -22.60 10.65 15.69
CA ARG A 157 -21.71 11.61 16.37
C ARG A 157 -20.41 11.83 15.61
N LEU A 158 -19.83 10.75 15.07
CA LEU A 158 -18.64 10.86 14.21
C LEU A 158 -18.93 11.66 12.94
N MET A 159 -20.06 11.43 12.29
CA MET A 159 -20.43 12.09 11.04
C MET A 159 -20.71 13.59 11.20
N VAL A 160 -21.21 14.02 12.36
CA VAL A 160 -21.46 15.46 12.65
C VAL A 160 -20.25 16.16 13.28
N THR A 161 -19.26 15.40 13.78
CA THR A 161 -18.00 15.97 14.28
C THR A 161 -17.15 16.46 13.10
N ASN A 162 -16.32 17.48 13.33
CA ASN A 162 -15.43 18.01 12.30
C ASN A 162 -14.58 16.86 11.67
N PRO A 163 -14.66 16.66 10.34
CA PRO A 163 -13.96 15.58 9.66
C PRO A 163 -12.45 15.56 9.91
N TRP A 164 -11.82 16.72 10.12
CA TRP A 164 -10.40 16.80 10.45
C TRP A 164 -10.08 16.27 11.84
N VAL A 165 -10.94 16.52 12.82
CA VAL A 165 -10.78 16.01 14.19
C VAL A 165 -10.94 14.50 14.20
N VAL A 166 -11.95 13.99 13.50
CA VAL A 166 -12.18 12.54 13.38
C VAL A 166 -11.03 11.87 12.61
N GLY A 167 -10.63 12.43 11.47
CA GLY A 167 -9.57 11.88 10.63
C GLY A 167 -8.20 11.90 11.31
N LEU A 168 -7.74 13.06 11.77
CA LEU A 168 -6.42 13.19 12.42
C LEU A 168 -6.40 12.56 13.81
N GLY A 169 -7.47 12.73 14.60
CA GLY A 169 -7.59 12.10 15.91
C GLY A 169 -7.64 10.58 15.83
N GLY A 170 -8.40 10.05 14.84
CA GLY A 170 -8.41 8.63 14.52
C GLY A 170 -7.05 8.10 14.13
N LEU A 171 -6.38 8.78 13.19
CA LEU A 171 -5.03 8.41 12.76
C LEU A 171 -4.04 8.43 13.92
N ALA A 172 -4.02 9.50 14.72
CA ALA A 172 -3.15 9.60 15.89
C ALA A 172 -3.41 8.47 16.90
N LEU A 173 -4.68 8.14 17.15
CA LEU A 173 -5.06 7.05 18.05
C LEU A 173 -4.65 5.68 17.49
N SER A 174 -4.82 5.45 16.18
CA SER A 174 -4.35 4.22 15.52
C SER A 174 -2.83 4.08 15.62
N PHE A 175 -2.07 5.15 15.40
CA PHE A 175 -0.61 5.11 15.57
C PHE A 175 -0.20 4.93 17.03
N ALA A 176 -0.87 5.60 17.98
CA ALA A 176 -0.57 5.48 19.40
C ALA A 176 -0.82 4.07 19.94
N THR A 177 -1.96 3.47 19.59
CA THR A 177 -2.30 2.09 20.00
C THR A 177 -1.38 1.07 19.35
N MET A 178 -1.06 1.23 18.05
CA MET A 178 -0.10 0.39 17.34
C MET A 178 1.34 0.53 17.88
N TYR A 179 1.76 1.74 18.27
CA TYR A 179 3.05 1.94 18.93
C TYR A 179 3.04 1.30 20.32
N GLY A 180 1.93 1.42 21.05
CA GLY A 180 1.70 0.77 22.34
C GLY A 180 1.84 -0.75 22.27
N THR A 181 1.23 -1.43 21.29
CA THR A 181 1.37 -2.90 21.14
C THR A 181 2.81 -3.32 20.89
N ARG A 182 3.59 -2.50 20.18
CA ARG A 182 5.01 -2.75 19.90
C ARG A 182 5.93 -2.48 21.08
N ALA A 183 5.59 -1.50 21.90
CA ALA A 183 6.32 -1.19 23.13
C ALA A 183 6.10 -2.26 24.21
N ILE A 184 4.97 -2.97 24.19
CA ILE A 184 4.63 -3.98 25.19
C ILE A 184 5.21 -5.34 24.81
N SER A 185 5.96 -5.92 25.75
CA SER A 185 6.53 -7.27 25.63
C SER A 185 5.43 -8.33 25.41
N PRO A 186 5.67 -9.35 24.57
CA PRO A 186 4.74 -10.46 24.37
C PRO A 186 4.28 -11.19 25.65
N ASP A 187 5.05 -11.15 26.74
CA ASP A 187 4.67 -11.80 28.01
C ASP A 187 3.50 -11.11 28.72
N ASN A 188 3.36 -9.79 28.51
CA ASN A 188 2.36 -8.98 29.16
C ASN A 188 1.08 -8.94 28.31
N TYR A 189 0.34 -10.05 28.36
CA TYR A 189 -0.81 -10.26 27.48
C TYR A 189 -1.91 -9.19 27.67
N ILE A 190 -2.33 -8.89 28.90
CA ILE A 190 -3.45 -7.97 29.17
C ILE A 190 -3.26 -6.61 28.49
N PRO A 191 -2.18 -5.85 28.77
CA PRO A 191 -2.01 -4.53 28.17
C PRO A 191 -1.77 -4.63 26.66
N LYS A 192 -1.14 -5.70 26.16
CA LYS A 192 -0.90 -5.90 24.73
C LYS A 192 -2.20 -6.09 23.95
N TYR A 193 -3.05 -7.01 24.40
CA TYR A 193 -4.37 -7.24 23.79
C TYR A 193 -5.30 -6.05 23.98
N ALA A 194 -5.19 -5.30 25.08
CA ALA A 194 -5.94 -4.06 25.25
C ALA A 194 -5.56 -3.00 24.20
N MET A 195 -4.26 -2.80 23.95
CA MET A 195 -3.79 -1.88 22.90
C MET A 195 -4.17 -2.37 21.50
N TRP A 196 -4.05 -3.68 21.24
CA TRP A 196 -4.43 -4.29 19.97
C TRP A 196 -5.95 -4.23 19.72
N ALA A 197 -6.78 -4.48 20.73
CA ALA A 197 -8.22 -4.33 20.63
C ALA A 197 -8.62 -2.85 20.47
N SER A 198 -7.91 -1.93 21.13
CA SER A 198 -8.13 -0.48 20.97
C SER A 198 -7.77 -0.01 19.56
N PHE A 199 -6.69 -0.54 18.98
CA PHE A 199 -6.33 -0.32 17.58
C PHE A 199 -7.48 -0.80 16.66
N ASN A 200 -7.93 -2.04 16.82
CA ASN A 200 -9.03 -2.61 16.04
C ASN A 200 -10.34 -1.81 16.20
N ALA A 201 -10.69 -1.38 17.41
CA ALA A 201 -11.85 -0.53 17.67
C ALA A 201 -11.72 0.85 16.99
N THR A 202 -10.52 1.42 16.96
CA THR A 202 -10.26 2.70 16.28
C THR A 202 -10.45 2.55 14.77
N GLN A 203 -9.92 1.47 14.19
CA GLN A 203 -10.14 1.16 12.77
C GLN A 203 -11.63 0.98 12.46
N ALA A 204 -12.38 0.30 13.35
CA ALA A 204 -13.83 0.17 13.23
C ALA A 204 -14.54 1.53 13.21
N ALA A 205 -14.16 2.45 14.09
CA ALA A 205 -14.72 3.80 14.13
C ALA A 205 -14.47 4.58 12.84
N MET A 206 -13.27 4.44 12.24
CA MET A 206 -12.92 5.12 10.98
C MET A 206 -13.73 4.60 9.79
N ILE A 207 -14.02 3.30 9.73
CA ILE A 207 -14.76 2.71 8.60
C ILE A 207 -16.28 2.75 8.79
N ALA A 208 -16.77 2.84 10.03
CA ALA A 208 -18.19 2.73 10.36
C ALA A 208 -19.11 3.73 9.63
N PRO A 209 -18.74 5.02 9.44
CA PRO A 209 -19.54 5.94 8.62
C PRO A 209 -19.81 5.41 7.21
N MET A 210 -18.79 4.86 6.55
CA MET A 210 -18.94 4.28 5.20
C MET A 210 -19.89 3.09 5.22
N LEU A 211 -19.83 2.24 6.24
CA LEU A 211 -20.68 1.04 6.36
C LEU A 211 -22.17 1.38 6.49
N THR A 212 -22.53 2.55 7.04
CA THR A 212 -23.93 2.97 7.14
C THR A 212 -24.56 3.38 5.80
N MET A 213 -23.73 3.80 4.83
CA MET A 213 -24.21 4.28 3.53
C MET A 213 -24.32 3.16 2.49
N VAL A 214 -23.76 1.98 2.78
CA VAL A 214 -23.66 0.87 1.82
C VAL A 214 -24.58 -0.28 2.23
N PRO A 215 -25.35 -0.88 1.30
CA PRO A 215 -26.20 -2.02 1.61
C PRO A 215 -25.41 -3.21 2.19
N GLY A 216 -25.93 -3.82 3.26
CA GLY A 216 -25.24 -4.93 3.95
C GLY A 216 -24.90 -6.13 3.06
N ALA A 217 -25.72 -6.42 2.04
CA ALA A 217 -25.44 -7.48 1.07
C ALA A 217 -24.20 -7.17 0.20
N LEU A 218 -23.94 -5.90 -0.10
CA LEU A 218 -22.74 -5.49 -0.83
C LEU A 218 -21.51 -5.56 0.08
N LEU A 219 -21.64 -5.14 1.34
CA LEU A 219 -20.59 -5.29 2.35
C LEU A 219 -20.16 -6.76 2.53
N ALA A 220 -21.12 -7.68 2.62
CA ALA A 220 -20.83 -9.10 2.74
C ALA A 220 -20.07 -9.64 1.51
N ARG A 221 -20.46 -9.22 0.30
CA ARG A 221 -19.76 -9.59 -0.94
C ARG A 221 -18.34 -9.02 -0.99
N ALA A 222 -18.17 -7.76 -0.62
CA ALA A 222 -16.87 -7.11 -0.54
C ALA A 222 -15.95 -7.85 0.44
N GLY A 223 -16.46 -8.19 1.62
CA GLY A 223 -15.73 -8.97 2.63
C GLY A 223 -15.30 -10.34 2.11
N LEU A 224 -16.20 -11.06 1.43
CA LEU A 224 -15.87 -12.36 0.82
C LEU A 224 -14.77 -12.23 -0.25
N TYR A 225 -14.85 -11.20 -1.10
CA TYR A 225 -13.82 -10.94 -2.11
C TYR A 225 -12.47 -10.59 -1.49
N THR A 226 -12.46 -9.79 -0.41
CA THR A 226 -11.24 -9.47 0.32
C THR A 226 -10.62 -10.70 0.97
N VAL A 227 -11.41 -11.56 1.62
CA VAL A 227 -10.90 -12.82 2.21
C VAL A 227 -10.32 -13.72 1.12
N ALA A 228 -10.99 -13.86 -0.03
CA ALA A 228 -10.50 -14.66 -1.15
C ALA A 228 -9.20 -14.08 -1.75
N MET A 229 -9.11 -12.76 -1.89
CA MET A 229 -7.93 -12.08 -2.41
C MET A 229 -6.75 -12.21 -1.44
N MET A 230 -6.95 -11.88 -0.16
CA MET A 230 -5.89 -11.99 0.85
C MET A 230 -5.45 -13.44 1.03
N GLY A 231 -6.37 -14.39 1.07
CA GLY A 231 -6.06 -15.82 1.16
C GLY A 231 -5.23 -16.32 -0.03
N SER A 232 -5.59 -15.93 -1.26
CA SER A 232 -4.83 -16.32 -2.45
C SER A 232 -3.43 -15.69 -2.50
N LEU A 233 -3.31 -14.40 -2.17
CA LEU A 233 -2.01 -13.72 -2.04
C LEU A 233 -1.15 -14.34 -0.94
N SER A 234 -1.76 -14.74 0.17
CA SER A 234 -1.04 -15.36 1.29
C SER A 234 -0.44 -16.70 0.91
N ILE A 235 -1.16 -17.51 0.13
CA ILE A 235 -0.62 -18.78 -0.42
C ILE A 235 0.59 -18.48 -1.30
N VAL A 236 0.49 -17.49 -2.20
CA VAL A 236 1.61 -17.11 -3.09
C VAL A 236 2.81 -16.57 -2.30
N GLY A 237 2.57 -15.74 -1.30
CA GLY A 237 3.62 -15.20 -0.42
C GLY A 237 4.31 -16.30 0.39
N ALA A 238 3.53 -17.29 0.84
CA ALA A 238 4.01 -18.44 1.61
C ALA A 238 4.82 -19.45 0.78
N THR A 239 4.52 -19.60 -0.51
CA THR A 239 5.22 -20.55 -1.40
C THR A 239 6.40 -19.92 -2.15
N ALA A 240 6.44 -18.59 -2.25
CA ALA A 240 7.51 -17.88 -2.93
C ALA A 240 8.89 -18.08 -2.27
N LYS A 241 9.94 -18.00 -3.09
CA LYS A 241 11.33 -18.02 -2.62
C LYS A 241 11.55 -17.02 -1.48
N GLN A 242 12.35 -17.45 -0.52
CA GLN A 242 12.71 -16.67 0.66
C GLN A 242 13.21 -15.27 0.23
N ASP A 243 12.72 -14.24 0.91
CA ASP A 243 13.09 -12.83 0.77
C ASP A 243 12.80 -12.17 -0.60
N LYS A 244 12.15 -12.88 -1.53
CA LYS A 244 11.78 -12.37 -2.86
C LYS A 244 10.80 -11.18 -2.83
N TYR A 245 9.90 -11.11 -1.88
CA TYR A 245 9.00 -9.98 -1.67
C TYR A 245 9.52 -9.01 -0.61
N LEU A 246 10.62 -9.31 0.09
CA LEU A 246 11.17 -8.36 1.06
C LEU A 246 11.84 -7.16 0.36
N TYR A 247 12.38 -7.34 -0.86
CA TYR A 247 12.99 -6.24 -1.63
C TYR A 247 11.98 -5.25 -2.21
N ILE A 248 10.70 -5.63 -2.35
CA ILE A 248 9.68 -4.74 -2.94
C ILE A 248 9.13 -3.71 -1.94
N GLY A 249 9.55 -3.74 -0.67
CA GLY A 249 9.09 -2.79 0.35
C GLY A 249 9.31 -1.32 -0.03
N GLY A 250 10.46 -0.98 -0.62
CA GLY A 250 10.77 0.39 -1.05
C GLY A 250 9.82 0.91 -2.14
N PRO A 251 9.69 0.20 -3.27
CA PRO A 251 8.69 0.52 -4.30
C PRO A 251 7.24 0.53 -3.80
N LEU A 252 6.87 -0.37 -2.88
CA LEU A 252 5.53 -0.41 -2.29
C LEU A 252 5.22 0.84 -1.47
N LEU A 253 6.17 1.31 -0.65
CA LEU A 253 6.02 2.57 0.09
C LEU A 253 5.92 3.79 -0.84
N ALA A 254 6.68 3.80 -1.94
CA ALA A 254 6.53 4.85 -2.96
C ALA A 254 5.13 4.82 -3.61
N GLY A 255 4.63 3.62 -3.95
CA GLY A 255 3.27 3.42 -4.43
C GLY A 255 2.21 3.87 -3.43
N LEU A 256 2.40 3.57 -2.14
CA LEU A 256 1.53 4.06 -1.06
C LEU A 256 1.49 5.58 -1.03
N GLY A 257 2.64 6.26 -1.18
CA GLY A 257 2.72 7.72 -1.26
C GLY A 257 1.87 8.28 -2.41
N VAL A 258 1.91 7.67 -3.59
CA VAL A 258 1.08 8.05 -4.74
C VAL A 258 -0.41 7.85 -4.45
N VAL A 259 -0.76 6.73 -3.82
CA VAL A 259 -2.15 6.40 -3.46
C VAL A 259 -2.68 7.37 -2.40
N LEU A 260 -1.87 7.72 -1.40
CA LEU A 260 -2.21 8.70 -0.37
C LEU A 260 -2.40 10.10 -0.97
N ALA A 261 -1.46 10.56 -1.80
CA ALA A 261 -1.57 11.84 -2.50
C ALA A 261 -2.84 11.88 -3.38
N SER A 262 -3.14 10.79 -4.08
CA SER A 262 -4.35 10.66 -4.90
C SER A 262 -5.64 10.63 -4.06
N SER A 263 -5.60 10.07 -2.85
CA SER A 263 -6.74 10.02 -1.94
C SER A 263 -7.04 11.39 -1.31
N MET A 264 -6.03 12.28 -1.22
CA MET A 264 -6.20 13.66 -0.79
C MET A 264 -6.60 14.62 -1.93
N ALA A 265 -6.49 14.18 -3.18
CA ALA A 265 -6.81 15.00 -4.34
C ALA A 265 -8.24 15.59 -4.32
N PRO A 266 -9.29 14.87 -3.90
CA PRO A 266 -10.64 15.44 -3.83
C PRO A 266 -10.81 16.57 -2.81
N MET A 267 -9.89 16.69 -1.85
CA MET A 267 -9.90 17.74 -0.83
C MET A 267 -9.18 19.00 -1.30
N LEU A 268 -8.18 18.85 -2.18
CA LEU A 268 -7.32 19.94 -2.65
C LEU A 268 -7.74 20.47 -4.02
N LEU A 269 -8.35 19.62 -4.86
CA LEU A 269 -8.76 19.99 -6.21
C LEU A 269 -10.20 20.53 -6.23
N PRO A 270 -10.47 21.64 -6.95
CA PRO A 270 -11.82 22.15 -7.10
C PRO A 270 -12.70 21.16 -7.87
N VAL A 271 -13.97 21.07 -7.48
CA VAL A 271 -14.97 20.14 -8.03
C VAL A 271 -15.15 20.28 -9.56
N THR A 272 -14.77 21.44 -10.12
CA THR A 272 -14.74 21.70 -11.57
C THR A 272 -13.71 20.89 -12.33
N ALA A 273 -12.71 20.31 -11.67
CA ALA A 273 -11.65 19.52 -12.28
C ALA A 273 -12.03 18.03 -12.41
N VAL A 274 -13.24 17.75 -12.92
CA VAL A 274 -13.88 16.42 -12.94
C VAL A 274 -13.00 15.33 -13.55
N ARG A 275 -12.29 15.63 -14.65
CA ARG A 275 -11.42 14.64 -15.33
C ARG A 275 -10.19 14.28 -14.48
N THR A 276 -9.61 15.26 -13.81
CA THR A 276 -8.47 15.01 -12.90
C THR A 276 -8.94 14.26 -11.65
N LEU A 277 -10.12 14.61 -11.13
CA LEU A 277 -10.74 13.93 -9.99
C LEU A 277 -10.99 12.44 -10.28
N ALA A 278 -11.54 12.13 -11.46
CA ALA A 278 -11.81 10.76 -11.88
C ALA A 278 -10.54 9.92 -12.09
N LEU A 279 -9.46 10.55 -12.57
CA LEU A 279 -8.15 9.91 -12.69
C LEU A 279 -7.53 9.64 -11.32
N THR A 280 -7.53 10.62 -10.42
CA THR A 280 -7.00 10.45 -9.06
C THR A 280 -7.82 9.43 -8.27
N GLU A 281 -9.14 9.42 -8.45
CA GLU A 281 -10.03 8.41 -7.84
C GLU A 281 -9.69 7.01 -8.38
N SER A 282 -9.53 6.84 -9.69
CA SER A 282 -9.17 5.55 -10.29
C SER A 282 -7.78 5.06 -9.87
N ILE A 283 -6.78 5.96 -9.82
CA ILE A 283 -5.42 5.65 -9.35
C ILE A 283 -5.46 5.26 -7.88
N SER A 284 -6.19 6.02 -7.05
CA SER A 284 -6.34 5.67 -5.65
C SER A 284 -6.98 4.28 -5.52
N LEU A 285 -8.14 4.03 -6.15
CA LEU A 285 -8.89 2.79 -6.02
C LEU A 285 -8.13 1.57 -6.56
N TYR A 286 -7.80 1.55 -7.85
CA TYR A 286 -7.20 0.39 -8.51
C TYR A 286 -5.69 0.31 -8.26
N GLY A 287 -4.99 1.44 -8.29
CA GLY A 287 -3.56 1.49 -7.93
C GLY A 287 -3.35 1.15 -6.47
N GLY A 288 -4.20 1.66 -5.58
CA GLY A 288 -4.21 1.27 -4.16
C GLY A 288 -4.46 -0.22 -3.98
N LEU A 289 -5.46 -0.80 -4.66
CA LEU A 289 -5.74 -2.24 -4.57
C LEU A 289 -4.52 -3.09 -4.96
N ALA A 290 -3.78 -2.69 -6.01
CA ALA A 290 -2.55 -3.35 -6.41
C ALA A 290 -1.42 -3.18 -5.38
N VAL A 291 -1.26 -1.97 -4.83
CA VAL A 291 -0.25 -1.67 -3.79
C VAL A 291 -0.53 -2.46 -2.51
N PHE A 292 -1.76 -2.49 -2.01
CA PHE A 292 -2.11 -3.26 -0.81
C PHE A 292 -2.06 -4.77 -1.05
N GLY A 293 -2.42 -5.25 -2.24
CA GLY A 293 -2.17 -6.64 -2.60
C GLY A 293 -0.66 -6.98 -2.60
N GLY A 294 0.18 -6.04 -3.00
CA GLY A 294 1.63 -6.15 -2.90
C GLY A 294 2.15 -6.10 -1.45
N PHE A 295 1.57 -5.24 -0.61
CA PHE A 295 1.86 -5.24 0.83
C PHE A 295 1.50 -6.56 1.48
N THR A 296 0.40 -7.20 1.07
CA THR A 296 0.02 -8.51 1.63
C THR A 296 1.07 -9.58 1.33
N LEU A 297 1.66 -9.56 0.12
CA LEU A 297 2.77 -10.44 -0.24
C LEU A 297 4.04 -10.11 0.57
N TYR A 298 4.34 -8.81 0.73
CA TYR A 298 5.47 -8.33 1.52
C TYR A 298 5.34 -8.74 2.99
N ASP A 299 4.18 -8.54 3.61
CA ASP A 299 3.92 -8.81 5.02
C ASP A 299 3.94 -10.29 5.31
N VAL A 300 3.38 -11.14 4.44
CA VAL A 300 3.49 -12.60 4.59
C VAL A 300 4.95 -13.06 4.57
N GLN A 301 5.78 -12.50 3.70
CA GLN A 301 7.20 -12.83 3.70
C GLN A 301 7.96 -12.26 4.88
N LYS A 302 7.61 -11.05 5.32
CA LYS A 302 8.16 -10.44 6.52
C LYS A 302 7.86 -11.30 7.75
N ILE A 303 6.65 -11.83 7.86
CA ILE A 303 6.25 -12.77 8.92
C ILE A 303 7.12 -14.03 8.88
N LEU A 304 7.32 -14.63 7.71
CA LEU A 304 8.17 -15.81 7.56
C LEU A 304 9.63 -15.53 7.91
N HIS A 305 10.14 -14.36 7.51
CA HIS A 305 11.48 -13.91 7.87
C HIS A 305 11.62 -13.70 9.39
N HIS A 306 10.64 -13.06 10.03
CA HIS A 306 10.59 -12.90 11.48
C HIS A 306 10.44 -14.24 12.20
N ALA A 307 9.70 -15.19 11.65
CA ALA A 307 9.63 -16.54 12.20
C ALA A 307 11.02 -17.20 12.24
N ARG A 308 11.81 -17.11 11.16
CA ARG A 308 13.19 -17.63 11.15
C ARG A 308 14.09 -16.93 12.16
N LEU A 309 13.93 -15.62 12.33
CA LEU A 309 14.68 -14.86 13.34
C LEU A 309 14.28 -15.27 14.76
N ALA A 310 13.00 -15.54 14.99
CA ALA A 310 12.48 -15.98 16.27
C ALA A 310 12.93 -17.40 16.61
N GLU A 311 12.97 -18.30 15.63
CA GLU A 311 13.51 -19.65 15.77
C GLU A 311 15.00 -19.64 16.16
N ARG A 312 15.77 -18.71 15.60
CA ARG A 312 17.18 -18.48 15.96
C ARG A 312 17.38 -17.72 17.28
N GLY A 313 16.31 -17.33 17.97
CA GLY A 313 16.37 -16.56 19.22
C GLY A 313 16.85 -15.10 19.06
N VAL A 314 16.91 -14.58 17.84
CA VAL A 314 17.34 -13.19 17.57
C VAL A 314 16.24 -12.20 17.93
N ILE A 315 14.98 -12.57 17.69
CA ILE A 315 13.81 -11.79 18.08
C ILE A 315 12.85 -12.68 18.88
N ARG A 316 11.89 -12.08 19.58
CA ARG A 316 10.87 -12.85 20.30
C ARG A 316 9.65 -13.10 19.42
N LYS A 317 8.99 -14.26 19.61
CA LYS A 317 7.74 -14.59 18.89
C LYS A 317 6.65 -13.59 19.27
N ASP A 318 6.13 -12.87 18.28
CA ASP A 318 5.14 -11.82 18.49
C ASP A 318 4.13 -11.73 17.34
N ALA A 319 3.22 -12.71 17.30
CA ALA A 319 2.19 -12.80 16.27
C ALA A 319 1.21 -11.61 16.27
N VAL A 320 0.96 -11.00 17.44
CA VAL A 320 0.02 -9.86 17.57
C VAL A 320 0.55 -8.62 16.85
N ASN A 321 1.85 -8.33 16.96
CA ASN A 321 2.41 -7.15 16.29
C ASN A 321 2.53 -7.32 14.78
N GLU A 322 2.69 -8.55 14.30
CA GLU A 322 2.63 -8.87 12.88
C GLU A 322 1.20 -8.83 12.33
N SER A 323 0.20 -9.25 13.13
CA SER A 323 -1.20 -9.27 12.67
C SER A 323 -1.73 -7.88 12.34
N ILE A 324 -1.25 -6.84 13.03
CA ILE A 324 -1.63 -5.44 12.77
C ILE A 324 -1.35 -5.03 11.31
N ALA A 325 -0.25 -5.49 10.72
CA ALA A 325 0.10 -5.15 9.34
C ALA A 325 -0.88 -5.81 8.36
N LEU A 326 -1.14 -7.11 8.55
CA LEU A 326 -2.15 -7.85 7.77
C LEU A 326 -3.57 -7.30 7.98
N GLU A 327 -3.93 -6.87 9.18
CA GLU A 327 -5.22 -6.23 9.49
C GLU A 327 -5.38 -4.92 8.70
N LEU A 328 -4.32 -4.09 8.63
CA LEU A 328 -4.33 -2.86 7.85
C LEU A 328 -4.49 -3.14 6.35
N ASP A 329 -3.77 -4.11 5.81
CA ASP A 329 -3.92 -4.55 4.43
C ASP A 329 -5.33 -5.03 4.12
N PHE A 330 -5.89 -5.86 5.01
CA PHE A 330 -7.27 -6.34 4.87
C PHE A 330 -8.26 -5.18 4.80
N ILE A 331 -8.18 -4.22 5.73
CA ILE A 331 -9.10 -3.08 5.78
C ILE A 331 -8.94 -2.21 4.53
N ASN A 332 -7.70 -1.94 4.09
CA ASN A 332 -7.44 -1.12 2.91
C ASN A 332 -7.97 -1.78 1.63
N ILE A 333 -7.79 -3.09 1.46
CA ILE A 333 -8.36 -3.85 0.35
C ILE A 333 -9.90 -3.86 0.44
N PHE A 334 -10.46 -4.08 1.63
CA PHE A 334 -11.90 -4.12 1.88
C PHE A 334 -12.59 -2.80 1.53
N VAL A 335 -12.12 -1.66 2.05
CA VAL A 335 -12.72 -0.35 1.76
C VAL A 335 -12.73 -0.08 0.26
N ARG A 336 -11.63 -0.40 -0.44
CA ARG A 336 -11.54 -0.24 -1.90
C ARG A 336 -12.50 -1.16 -2.63
N MET A 337 -12.63 -2.41 -2.19
CA MET A 337 -13.60 -3.36 -2.76
C MET A 337 -15.04 -2.86 -2.59
N VAL A 338 -15.38 -2.31 -1.41
CA VAL A 338 -16.69 -1.71 -1.17
C VAL A 338 -16.93 -0.51 -2.10
N GLN A 339 -15.95 0.38 -2.25
CA GLN A 339 -16.03 1.54 -3.13
C GLN A 339 -16.25 1.10 -4.59
N ILE A 340 -15.45 0.15 -5.09
CA ILE A 340 -15.57 -0.38 -6.46
C ILE A 340 -16.96 -0.98 -6.69
N LEU A 341 -17.46 -1.81 -5.77
CA LEU A 341 -18.77 -2.43 -5.91
C LEU A 341 -19.91 -1.40 -5.84
N THR A 342 -19.77 -0.38 -5.01
CA THR A 342 -20.76 0.70 -4.88
C THR A 342 -20.82 1.52 -6.17
N MET A 343 -19.67 1.87 -6.75
CA MET A 343 -19.60 2.57 -8.04
C MET A 343 -20.20 1.73 -9.18
N GLN A 344 -19.93 0.43 -9.20
CA GLN A 344 -20.52 -0.48 -10.19
C GLN A 344 -22.03 -0.59 -10.07
N GLN A 345 -22.57 -0.61 -8.84
CA GLN A 345 -24.01 -0.62 -8.61
C GLN A 345 -24.67 0.68 -9.08
N ASN A 346 -24.03 1.83 -8.84
CA ASN A 346 -24.54 3.13 -9.26
C ASN A 346 -24.56 3.30 -10.78
N ARG A 347 -23.60 2.71 -11.51
CA ARG A 347 -23.60 2.71 -13.00
C ARG A 347 -24.67 1.82 -13.63
N ARG A 348 -25.25 0.88 -12.87
CA ARG A 348 -26.29 -0.05 -13.34
C ARG A 348 -27.71 0.45 -13.05
N ARG A 349 -27.84 1.52 -12.27
CA ARG A 349 -29.11 2.22 -12.02
C ARG A 349 -29.26 3.36 -13.02
#